data_AF-A0A372FF66-F1
#
_entry.id   AF-A0A372FF66-F1
#
_cell.length_a   1.000
_cell.length_b   1.000
_cell.length_c   1.000
_cell.angle_alpha   90.00
_cell.angle_beta   90.00
_cell.angle_gamma   90.00
#
_symmetry.space_group_name_H-M   'P 1'
#
loop_
_entity.id
_entity.type
_entity.pdbx_description
1 polymer ?
#
loop_
_entity_poly.entity_id
_entity_poly.type
_entity_poly.pdbx_seq_one_letter_code
_entity_poly.pdbx_strand_id
1 'polypeptide(L)'
;MKTHFTTIVFLLLIQSAYQLNAQVQVSPQVIASSGGYSAAGNLQISWTLGETFITELTGSGLSATQGFQQNTSICLSVVDYQYVKSGNPYQNLFPLVNGMTINQIPEQVSILVTGVCSNVPIGSFEMNLQGPEFNWNIIQNIHPSALFDNIGDHVYGRNFIPGNYTLTVTGYAQDNKGGGMTYGPVATHFTIVGNIATISMPTVSTPTICAGSNVDVSFTATGTFNPANQFEVQLSDPEGIFENPTTIGVTNAAGTVNCTIPLNTPEGGNYLIRVVSSNQVYAGNPTMSQLKINPQHAYLESPDNDYVTGNTEIKQVVSTINAANKVGNTANITYQAGKAVVLTPGFETQAGGVFKAQIEACSNN
;
A
#
# COMPACT_ATOMS: atom_id res chain seq x y z
N MET A 1 64.14 -43.41 -83.47
CA MET A 1 63.47 -42.20 -82.92
C MET A 1 62.82 -42.52 -81.57
N LYS A 2 63.67 -42.95 -80.63
CA LYS A 2 63.42 -42.83 -79.19
C LYS A 2 63.71 -41.37 -78.81
N THR A 3 63.35 -40.95 -77.60
CA THR A 3 63.87 -39.78 -76.85
C THR A 3 63.15 -38.43 -76.85
N HIS A 4 61.84 -38.28 -77.08
CA HIS A 4 61.17 -36.99 -76.73
C HIS A 4 59.75 -37.04 -76.13
N PHE A 5 59.13 -38.22 -75.93
CA PHE A 5 57.74 -38.26 -75.42
C PHE A 5 57.60 -38.29 -73.89
N THR A 6 58.69 -38.52 -73.15
CA THR A 6 58.67 -38.68 -71.69
C THR A 6 58.88 -37.37 -70.91
N THR A 7 59.25 -36.27 -71.57
CA THR A 7 59.57 -35.01 -70.87
C THR A 7 58.40 -34.00 -70.83
N ILE A 8 57.37 -34.18 -71.65
CA ILE A 8 56.20 -33.27 -71.70
C ILE A 8 55.10 -33.68 -70.71
N VAL A 9 55.04 -34.96 -70.32
CA VAL A 9 54.03 -35.45 -69.35
C VAL A 9 54.39 -35.10 -67.89
N PHE A 10 55.68 -34.86 -67.59
CA PHE A 10 56.10 -34.47 -66.24
C PHE A 10 56.00 -32.96 -65.97
N LEU A 11 55.95 -32.13 -67.02
CA LEU A 11 55.83 -30.66 -66.88
C LEU A 11 54.37 -30.17 -66.79
N LEU A 12 53.40 -30.99 -67.20
CA LEU A 12 51.96 -30.69 -67.12
C LEU A 12 51.27 -31.22 -65.85
N LEU A 13 51.97 -31.99 -65.01
CA LEU A 13 51.48 -32.44 -63.71
C LEU A 13 51.92 -31.56 -62.52
N ILE A 14 52.64 -30.45 -62.76
CA ILE A 14 53.13 -29.53 -61.71
C ILE A 14 52.32 -28.22 -61.65
N GLN A 15 51.39 -27.98 -62.58
CA GLN A 15 50.59 -26.74 -62.60
C GLN A 15 49.16 -26.84 -62.05
N SER A 16 48.70 -28.02 -61.58
CA SER A 16 47.34 -28.18 -61.03
C SER A 16 47.26 -28.14 -59.49
N ALA A 17 48.34 -27.79 -58.79
CA ALA A 17 48.37 -27.77 -57.33
C ALA A 17 48.54 -26.35 -56.74
N TYR A 18 47.79 -25.36 -57.22
CA TYR A 18 47.72 -24.05 -56.56
C TYR A 18 46.30 -23.49 -56.57
N GLN A 19 45.39 -24.18 -55.90
CA GLN A 19 44.27 -23.56 -55.21
C GLN A 19 44.05 -24.34 -53.90
N LEU A 20 45.00 -24.21 -52.98
CA LEU A 20 44.68 -24.41 -51.57
C LEU A 20 43.73 -23.27 -51.19
N ASN A 21 42.43 -23.45 -51.40
CA ASN A 21 41.46 -22.70 -50.61
C ASN A 21 41.61 -23.21 -49.18
N ALA A 22 42.52 -22.61 -48.44
CA ALA A 22 42.52 -22.71 -46.99
C ALA A 22 41.20 -22.10 -46.54
N GLN A 23 40.22 -22.95 -46.21
CA GLN A 23 39.06 -22.49 -45.48
C GLN A 23 39.53 -22.20 -44.05
N VAL A 24 40.04 -20.97 -43.86
CA VAL A 24 40.42 -20.49 -42.53
C VAL A 24 39.12 -20.18 -41.79
N GLN A 25 38.73 -21.09 -40.91
CA GLN A 25 37.62 -20.85 -39.98
C GLN A 25 38.14 -19.92 -38.89
N VAL A 26 37.67 -18.67 -38.89
CA VAL A 26 37.97 -17.73 -37.80
C VAL A 26 37.01 -18.05 -36.65
N SER A 27 37.50 -18.69 -35.60
CA SER A 27 36.75 -18.95 -34.37
C SER A 27 36.94 -17.78 -33.39
N PRO A 28 35.90 -17.34 -32.66
CA PRO A 28 36.06 -16.34 -31.61
C PRO A 28 37.11 -16.78 -30.59
N GLN A 29 38.03 -15.88 -30.24
CA GLN A 29 39.06 -16.10 -29.21
C GLN A 29 39.01 -14.98 -28.18
N VAL A 30 39.33 -15.31 -26.93
CA VAL A 30 39.45 -14.37 -25.82
C VAL A 30 40.84 -14.47 -25.21
N ILE A 31 41.45 -13.33 -24.90
CA ILE A 31 42.60 -13.24 -23.99
C ILE A 31 42.02 -13.37 -22.58
N ALA A 32 42.11 -14.56 -22.00
CA ALA A 32 41.49 -14.87 -20.72
C ALA A 32 42.08 -14.05 -19.56
N SER A 33 41.23 -13.34 -18.84
CA SER A 33 41.51 -12.75 -17.53
C SER A 33 41.02 -13.65 -16.38
N SER A 34 40.06 -14.55 -16.65
CA SER A 34 39.59 -15.58 -15.71
C SER A 34 38.86 -16.71 -16.45
N GLY A 35 38.64 -17.85 -15.82
CA GLY A 35 37.90 -18.96 -16.42
C GLY A 35 37.50 -20.01 -15.40
N GLY A 36 36.58 -20.89 -15.80
CA GLY A 36 36.09 -21.96 -14.95
C GLY A 36 35.45 -23.09 -15.73
N TYR A 37 35.42 -24.26 -15.12
CA TYR A 37 34.80 -25.47 -15.65
C TYR A 37 34.02 -26.15 -14.53
N SER A 38 32.81 -26.61 -14.84
CA SER A 38 31.98 -27.41 -13.94
C SER A 38 31.30 -28.51 -14.73
N ALA A 39 31.20 -29.70 -14.13
CA ALA A 39 30.55 -30.84 -14.73
C ALA A 39 29.69 -31.58 -13.70
N ALA A 40 28.50 -32.00 -14.14
CA ALA A 40 27.59 -32.84 -13.38
C ALA A 40 27.00 -33.91 -14.32
N GLY A 41 27.46 -35.16 -14.17
CA GLY A 41 27.07 -36.26 -15.06
C GLY A 41 27.50 -36.01 -16.51
N ASN A 42 26.55 -36.10 -17.44
CA ASN A 42 26.79 -35.87 -18.88
C ASN A 42 26.78 -34.38 -19.28
N LEU A 43 26.55 -33.47 -18.34
CA LEU A 43 26.53 -32.03 -18.59
C LEU A 43 27.84 -31.39 -18.15
N GLN A 44 28.44 -30.65 -19.06
CA GLN A 44 29.68 -29.91 -18.84
C GLN A 44 29.49 -28.46 -19.27
N ILE A 45 29.91 -27.53 -18.43
CA ILE A 45 29.91 -26.10 -18.72
C ILE A 45 31.30 -25.55 -18.43
N SER A 46 31.92 -24.94 -19.44
CA SER A 46 33.13 -24.15 -19.30
C SER A 46 32.84 -22.69 -19.66
N TRP A 47 33.44 -21.76 -18.93
CA TRP A 47 33.40 -20.34 -19.24
C TRP A 47 34.81 -19.74 -19.19
N THR A 48 34.99 -18.66 -19.94
CA THR A 48 36.22 -17.87 -19.95
C THR A 48 35.83 -16.41 -20.01
N LEU A 49 36.34 -15.62 -19.07
CA LEU A 49 36.21 -14.17 -19.02
C LEU A 49 37.52 -13.58 -19.53
N GLY A 50 37.45 -12.59 -20.42
CA GLY A 50 38.65 -12.02 -21.03
C GLY A 50 38.34 -10.93 -22.03
N GLU A 51 39.39 -10.27 -22.50
CA GLU A 51 39.29 -9.32 -23.61
C GLU A 51 39.24 -10.07 -24.93
N THR A 52 38.36 -9.67 -25.84
CA THR A 52 38.22 -10.33 -27.15
C THR A 52 39.44 -10.09 -28.01
N PHE A 53 39.98 -11.15 -28.61
CA PHE A 53 41.09 -11.07 -29.54
C PHE A 53 40.56 -10.91 -30.96
N ILE A 54 40.79 -9.77 -31.60
CA ILE A 54 40.42 -9.53 -33.00
C ILE A 54 41.62 -9.89 -33.87
N THR A 55 41.47 -10.91 -34.71
CA THR A 55 42.51 -11.28 -35.69
C THR A 55 42.32 -10.45 -36.96
N GLU A 56 43.32 -9.68 -37.35
CA GLU A 56 43.36 -8.99 -38.64
C GLU A 56 44.07 -9.87 -39.67
N LEU A 57 43.37 -10.23 -40.76
CA LEU A 57 43.97 -10.94 -41.89
C LEU A 57 44.31 -9.92 -42.98
N THR A 58 45.59 -9.77 -43.30
CA THR A 58 46.07 -8.92 -44.40
C THR A 58 46.58 -9.77 -45.56
N GLY A 59 45.98 -9.61 -46.74
CA GLY A 59 46.42 -10.17 -48.01
C GLY A 59 46.52 -9.08 -49.08
N SER A 60 47.23 -9.33 -50.18
CA SER A 60 47.59 -8.34 -51.23
C SER A 60 46.40 -7.53 -51.78
N GLY A 61 46.05 -6.45 -51.07
CA GLY A 61 44.97 -5.51 -51.41
C GLY A 61 43.64 -5.68 -50.65
N LEU A 62 43.51 -6.64 -49.72
CA LEU A 62 42.29 -6.88 -48.94
C LEU A 62 42.62 -7.04 -47.45
N SER A 63 42.07 -6.15 -46.63
CA SER A 63 42.06 -6.25 -45.17
C SER A 63 40.70 -6.80 -44.72
N ALA A 64 40.68 -7.96 -44.07
CA ALA A 64 39.48 -8.52 -43.46
C ALA A 64 39.68 -8.62 -41.94
N THR A 65 38.92 -7.84 -41.19
CA THR A 65 38.82 -7.96 -39.73
C THR A 65 37.55 -8.74 -39.41
N GLN A 66 37.62 -9.73 -38.51
CA GLN A 66 36.41 -10.30 -37.96
C GLN A 66 35.74 -9.24 -37.07
N GLY A 67 34.76 -8.53 -37.63
CA GLY A 67 33.96 -7.59 -36.86
C GLY A 67 33.22 -8.32 -35.74
N PHE A 68 32.89 -7.60 -34.67
CA PHE A 68 32.04 -8.14 -33.63
C PHE A 68 30.68 -8.49 -34.22
N GLN A 69 30.37 -9.77 -34.35
CA GLN A 69 28.99 -10.22 -34.42
C GLN A 69 28.69 -10.99 -33.13
N GLN A 70 28.40 -10.25 -32.07
CA GLN A 70 27.42 -10.79 -31.13
C GLN A 70 26.14 -11.02 -31.93
N ASN A 71 25.48 -12.15 -31.72
CA ASN A 71 24.09 -12.31 -32.16
C ASN A 71 23.24 -11.33 -31.33
N THR A 72 23.24 -10.04 -31.67
CA THR A 72 22.49 -9.01 -30.95
C THR A 72 21.03 -9.07 -31.39
N SER A 73 20.29 -9.99 -30.80
CA SER A 73 18.87 -9.76 -30.57
C SER A 73 18.38 -10.57 -29.38
N ILE A 74 18.91 -10.27 -28.18
CA ILE A 74 18.23 -10.69 -26.95
C ILE A 74 17.25 -9.60 -26.51
N CYS A 75 16.17 -9.43 -27.28
CA CYS A 75 15.00 -8.75 -26.74
C CYS A 75 14.39 -9.65 -25.65
N LEU A 76 14.94 -9.56 -24.44
CA LEU A 76 14.48 -10.29 -23.24
C LEU A 76 13.03 -9.94 -22.90
N SER A 77 12.62 -8.71 -23.21
CA SER A 77 11.24 -8.24 -23.22
C SER A 77 10.98 -7.53 -24.56
N VAL A 78 9.81 -7.78 -25.15
CA VAL A 78 9.35 -7.07 -26.36
C VAL A 78 8.46 -5.88 -25.97
N VAL A 79 7.68 -6.05 -24.91
CA VAL A 79 6.69 -5.07 -24.43
C VAL A 79 6.75 -5.01 -22.92
N ASP A 80 6.83 -3.79 -22.39
CA ASP A 80 6.75 -3.51 -20.97
C ASP A 80 5.36 -2.97 -20.61
N TYR A 81 4.91 -3.35 -19.42
CA TYR A 81 3.63 -2.96 -18.83
C TYR A 81 3.92 -2.15 -17.57
N GLN A 82 3.44 -0.92 -17.52
CA GLN A 82 3.65 -0.04 -16.38
C GLN A 82 2.32 0.35 -15.76
N TYR A 83 2.12 -0.01 -14.49
CA TYR A 83 0.97 0.44 -13.72
C TYR A 83 1.18 1.89 -13.28
N VAL A 84 0.20 2.75 -13.51
CA VAL A 84 0.30 4.19 -13.27
C VAL A 84 -0.95 4.74 -12.58
N LYS A 85 -0.77 5.78 -11.78
CA LYS A 85 -1.87 6.65 -11.35
C LYS A 85 -2.21 7.60 -12.49
N SER A 86 -3.49 7.71 -12.84
CA SER A 86 -3.94 8.59 -13.92
C SER A 86 -3.78 10.06 -13.52
N GLY A 87 -3.69 10.93 -14.52
CA GLY A 87 -3.43 12.35 -14.27
C GLY A 87 -2.89 13.10 -15.49
N ASN A 88 -2.57 14.38 -15.28
CA ASN A 88 -1.85 15.24 -16.22
C ASN A 88 -0.81 16.07 -15.44
N PRO A 89 0.44 15.61 -15.30
CA PRO A 89 0.97 14.35 -15.83
C PRO A 89 0.49 13.14 -15.01
N TYR A 90 0.59 11.95 -15.59
CA TYR A 90 0.43 10.68 -14.85
C TYR A 90 1.65 10.41 -13.94
N GLN A 91 1.49 9.47 -13.00
CA GLN A 91 2.57 9.06 -12.10
C GLN A 91 2.82 7.55 -12.20
N ASN A 92 4.07 7.16 -12.44
CA ASN A 92 4.48 5.76 -12.42
C ASN A 92 4.40 5.18 -11.01
N LEU A 93 3.82 3.98 -10.90
CA LEU A 93 3.76 3.24 -9.64
C LEU A 93 4.74 2.06 -9.66
N PHE A 94 4.48 1.04 -10.47
CA PHE A 94 5.32 -0.16 -10.57
C PHE A 94 5.12 -0.90 -11.90
N PRO A 95 6.12 -1.65 -12.40
CA PRO A 95 5.95 -2.53 -13.55
C PRO A 95 4.92 -3.62 -13.25
N LEU A 96 3.98 -3.85 -14.16
CA LEU A 96 3.00 -4.92 -14.04
C LEU A 96 3.60 -6.21 -14.60
N VAL A 97 3.54 -7.29 -13.83
CA VAL A 97 3.95 -8.63 -14.26
C VAL A 97 2.80 -9.63 -14.10
N ASN A 98 2.84 -10.70 -14.90
CA ASN A 98 1.82 -11.74 -14.85
C ASN A 98 1.80 -12.45 -13.48
N GLY A 99 0.60 -12.61 -12.92
CA GLY A 99 0.35 -13.20 -11.60
C GLY A 99 0.44 -12.22 -10.43
N MET A 100 0.62 -10.92 -10.67
CA MET A 100 0.77 -9.93 -9.59
C MET A 100 -0.53 -9.78 -8.78
N THR A 101 -0.39 -9.70 -7.46
CA THR A 101 -1.47 -9.25 -6.55
C THR A 101 -1.24 -7.80 -6.17
N ILE A 102 -2.24 -6.96 -6.40
CA ILE A 102 -2.18 -5.50 -6.26
C ILE A 102 -3.24 -5.07 -5.24
N ASN A 103 -2.83 -4.28 -4.25
CA ASN A 103 -3.79 -3.66 -3.33
C ASN A 103 -4.60 -2.61 -4.07
N GLN A 104 -5.93 -2.62 -3.88
CA GLN A 104 -6.80 -1.61 -4.45
C GLN A 104 -6.36 -0.19 -4.04
N ILE A 105 -6.31 0.69 -5.03
CA ILE A 105 -5.95 2.11 -4.88
C ILE A 105 -7.24 2.93 -5.04
N PRO A 106 -7.49 3.93 -4.16
CA PRO A 106 -8.72 4.73 -4.22
C PRO A 106 -8.73 5.70 -5.42
N GLU A 107 -7.57 6.11 -5.92
CA GLU A 107 -7.47 6.92 -7.13
C GLU A 107 -7.62 6.11 -8.42
N GLN A 108 -7.95 6.82 -9.50
CA GLN A 108 -8.00 6.23 -10.83
C GLN A 108 -6.60 5.84 -11.30
N VAL A 109 -6.52 4.69 -11.97
CA VAL A 109 -5.27 4.08 -12.42
C VAL A 109 -5.41 3.59 -13.85
N SER A 110 -4.27 3.41 -14.52
CA SER A 110 -4.17 2.93 -15.89
C SER A 110 -2.96 2.02 -16.03
N ILE A 111 -2.86 1.35 -17.17
CA ILE A 111 -1.70 0.54 -17.54
C ILE A 111 -1.15 1.11 -18.83
N LEU A 112 0.12 1.49 -18.83
CA LEU A 112 0.84 1.92 -20.03
C LEU A 112 1.55 0.71 -20.64
N VAL A 113 1.43 0.58 -21.95
CA VAL A 113 2.05 -0.48 -22.74
C VAL A 113 3.08 0.17 -23.67
N THR A 114 4.32 -0.31 -23.63
CA THR A 114 5.41 0.26 -24.43
C THR A 114 6.21 -0.84 -25.10
N GLY A 115 6.40 -0.73 -26.42
CA GLY A 115 7.34 -1.59 -27.14
C GLY A 115 8.77 -1.18 -26.78
N VAL A 116 9.55 -2.10 -26.21
CA VAL A 116 10.93 -1.83 -25.75
C VAL A 116 11.99 -2.50 -26.61
N CYS A 117 11.58 -3.38 -27.52
CA CYS A 117 12.48 -4.05 -28.47
C CYS A 117 12.54 -3.28 -29.79
N SER A 118 13.67 -2.61 -30.07
CA SER A 118 13.88 -1.83 -31.30
C SER A 118 13.79 -2.65 -32.59
N ASN A 119 14.04 -3.96 -32.51
CA ASN A 119 14.01 -4.87 -33.67
C ASN A 119 12.60 -5.39 -33.99
N VAL A 120 11.61 -5.11 -33.14
CA VAL A 120 10.21 -5.49 -33.35
C VAL A 120 9.40 -4.20 -33.48
N PRO A 121 9.20 -3.68 -34.71
CA PRO A 121 8.40 -2.47 -34.91
C PRO A 121 6.95 -2.76 -34.52
N ILE A 122 6.40 -1.92 -33.64
CA ILE A 122 5.00 -1.94 -33.23
C ILE A 122 4.42 -0.55 -33.50
N GLY A 123 3.54 -0.46 -34.49
CA GLY A 123 2.81 0.77 -34.83
C GLY A 123 1.48 0.91 -34.08
N SER A 124 0.91 -0.17 -33.57
CA SER A 124 -0.25 -0.08 -32.68
C SER A 124 -0.36 -1.24 -31.70
N PHE A 125 -1.00 -0.96 -30.57
CA PHE A 125 -1.39 -1.95 -29.56
C PHE A 125 -2.90 -2.10 -29.50
N GLU A 126 -3.38 -3.33 -29.61
CA GLU A 126 -4.71 -3.69 -29.14
C GLU A 126 -4.61 -4.21 -27.71
N MET A 127 -5.40 -3.61 -26.81
CA MET A 127 -5.47 -4.00 -25.41
C MET A 127 -6.89 -4.42 -25.08
N ASN A 128 -7.07 -5.63 -24.56
CA ASN A 128 -8.35 -6.16 -24.09
C ASN A 128 -8.25 -6.45 -22.59
N LEU A 129 -9.00 -5.72 -21.76
CA LEU A 129 -9.09 -5.93 -20.32
C LEU A 129 -10.42 -6.61 -19.97
N GLN A 130 -10.32 -7.76 -19.32
CA GLN A 130 -11.44 -8.48 -18.74
C GLN A 130 -11.30 -8.56 -17.22
N GLY A 131 -12.40 -8.36 -16.49
CA GLY A 131 -12.46 -8.46 -15.04
C GLY A 131 -13.90 -8.29 -14.53
N PRO A 132 -14.11 -8.27 -13.20
CA PRO A 132 -15.44 -8.26 -12.57
C PRO A 132 -16.45 -7.24 -13.13
N GLU A 133 -15.97 -6.06 -13.54
CA GLU A 133 -16.80 -4.99 -14.15
C GLU A 133 -16.17 -4.44 -15.45
N PHE A 134 -15.18 -5.13 -15.98
CA PHE A 134 -14.44 -4.70 -17.15
C PHE A 134 -14.62 -5.68 -18.29
N ASN A 135 -15.15 -5.17 -19.40
CA ASN A 135 -15.05 -5.78 -20.72
C ASN A 135 -14.65 -4.65 -21.67
N TRP A 136 -13.37 -4.32 -21.66
CA TRP A 136 -12.82 -3.14 -22.32
C TRP A 136 -11.86 -3.55 -23.43
N ASN A 137 -11.96 -2.89 -24.59
CA ASN A 137 -11.04 -3.06 -25.70
C ASN A 137 -10.69 -1.69 -26.26
N ILE A 138 -9.41 -1.48 -26.54
CA ILE A 138 -8.92 -0.24 -27.15
C ILE A 138 -7.77 -0.54 -28.10
N ILE A 139 -7.63 0.30 -29.12
CA ILE A 139 -6.48 0.32 -30.02
C ILE A 139 -5.76 1.65 -29.82
N GLN A 140 -4.46 1.59 -29.55
CA GLN A 140 -3.61 2.76 -29.37
C GLN A 140 -2.51 2.79 -30.42
N ASN A 141 -2.34 3.95 -31.06
CA ASN A 141 -1.34 4.17 -32.12
C ASN A 141 -0.18 5.06 -31.64
N ILE A 142 -0.39 5.81 -30.55
CA ILE A 142 0.53 6.86 -30.11
C ILE A 142 1.04 6.53 -28.70
N HIS A 143 2.27 6.96 -28.42
CA HIS A 143 2.91 6.84 -27.11
C HIS A 143 2.57 8.04 -26.22
N PRO A 144 2.33 7.85 -24.91
CA PRO A 144 2.22 6.56 -24.20
C PRO A 144 0.94 5.82 -24.56
N SER A 145 1.02 4.52 -24.85
CA SER A 145 -0.18 3.74 -25.20
C SER A 145 -0.91 3.32 -23.91
N ALA A 146 -1.91 4.09 -23.51
CA ALA A 146 -2.64 3.90 -22.26
C ALA A 146 -3.87 3.01 -22.43
N LEU A 147 -4.10 2.12 -21.45
CA LEU A 147 -5.23 1.19 -21.45
C LEU A 147 -6.59 1.89 -21.48
N PHE A 148 -6.73 3.04 -20.83
CA PHE A 148 -7.98 3.81 -20.81
C PHE A 148 -7.94 5.09 -21.63
N ASP A 149 -7.06 5.13 -22.64
CA ASP A 149 -6.81 6.27 -23.52
C ASP A 149 -5.96 7.38 -22.88
N ASN A 150 -5.42 8.26 -23.73
CA ASN A 150 -4.61 9.40 -23.35
C ASN A 150 -4.63 10.51 -24.40
N ILE A 151 -4.37 11.75 -23.96
CA ILE A 151 -4.13 12.90 -24.83
C ILE A 151 -2.78 13.50 -24.43
N GLY A 152 -1.74 13.21 -25.21
CA GLY A 152 -0.36 13.53 -24.84
C GLY A 152 0.01 12.85 -23.52
N ASP A 153 0.50 13.64 -22.55
CA ASP A 153 0.85 13.16 -21.21
C ASP A 153 -0.35 13.06 -20.25
N HIS A 154 -1.55 13.44 -20.69
CA HIS A 154 -2.76 13.20 -19.91
C HIS A 154 -3.23 11.77 -20.11
N VAL A 155 -3.07 10.93 -19.09
CA VAL A 155 -3.55 9.53 -19.09
C VAL A 155 -4.86 9.45 -18.34
N TYR A 156 -5.89 8.91 -18.97
CA TYR A 156 -7.15 8.59 -18.31
C TYR A 156 -7.04 7.28 -17.51
N GLY A 157 -7.84 7.15 -16.47
CA GLY A 157 -7.84 5.98 -15.61
C GLY A 157 -9.24 5.61 -15.14
N ARG A 158 -9.34 4.43 -14.54
CA ARG A 158 -10.55 3.93 -13.89
C ARG A 158 -10.18 3.28 -12.56
N ASN A 159 -11.15 3.15 -11.67
CA ASN A 159 -10.96 2.42 -10.42
C ASN A 159 -11.12 0.93 -10.68
N PHE A 160 -10.18 0.13 -10.20
CA PHE A 160 -10.31 -1.32 -10.20
C PHE A 160 -10.99 -1.74 -8.90
N ILE A 161 -11.98 -2.63 -9.00
CA ILE A 161 -12.61 -3.25 -7.83
C ILE A 161 -11.90 -4.57 -7.50
N PRO A 162 -12.09 -5.13 -6.30
CA PRO A 162 -11.47 -6.40 -5.95
C PRO A 162 -11.89 -7.52 -6.89
N GLY A 163 -10.92 -8.30 -7.37
CA GLY A 163 -11.14 -9.47 -8.21
C GLY A 163 -9.99 -9.76 -9.16
N ASN A 164 -10.20 -10.72 -10.06
CA ASN A 164 -9.18 -11.20 -11.00
C ASN A 164 -9.35 -10.51 -12.36
N TYR A 165 -8.24 -10.03 -12.90
CA TYR A 165 -8.17 -9.32 -14.16
C TYR A 165 -7.26 -10.05 -15.13
N THR A 166 -7.63 -9.97 -16.40
CA THR A 166 -6.82 -10.45 -17.53
C THR A 166 -6.68 -9.31 -18.53
N LEU A 167 -5.46 -8.80 -18.70
CA LEU A 167 -5.10 -7.87 -19.75
C LEU A 167 -4.43 -8.63 -20.89
N THR A 168 -5.09 -8.71 -22.04
CA THR A 168 -4.52 -9.29 -23.26
C THR A 168 -4.02 -8.18 -24.16
N VAL A 169 -2.76 -8.25 -24.57
CA VAL A 169 -2.13 -7.25 -25.44
C VAL A 169 -1.58 -7.88 -26.71
N THR A 170 -1.88 -7.25 -27.83
CA THR A 170 -1.43 -7.62 -29.17
C THR A 170 -0.79 -6.40 -29.83
N GLY A 171 0.42 -6.55 -30.36
CA GLY A 171 1.12 -5.52 -31.13
C GLY A 171 1.04 -5.79 -32.64
N TYR A 172 0.87 -4.74 -33.42
CA TYR A 172 0.79 -4.78 -34.88
C TYR A 172 1.87 -3.90 -35.51
N ALA A 173 2.36 -4.30 -36.70
CA ALA A 173 3.45 -3.60 -37.39
C ALA A 173 3.12 -2.16 -37.82
N GLN A 174 1.83 -1.82 -37.97
CA GLN A 174 1.36 -0.50 -38.40
C GLN A 174 0.21 -0.02 -37.51
N ASP A 175 -0.14 1.26 -37.64
CA ASP A 175 -1.24 1.91 -36.94
C ASP A 175 -2.59 1.21 -37.21
N ASN A 176 -3.54 1.36 -36.28
CA ASN A 176 -4.92 0.88 -36.41
C ASN A 176 -5.03 -0.63 -36.68
N LYS A 177 -4.18 -1.44 -36.02
CA LYS A 177 -4.06 -2.89 -36.25
C LYS A 177 -3.67 -3.25 -37.69
N GLY A 178 -3.01 -2.33 -38.39
CA GLY A 178 -2.50 -2.56 -39.74
C GLY A 178 -1.24 -3.44 -39.78
N GLY A 179 -1.00 -4.08 -40.92
CA GLY A 179 0.12 -5.00 -41.10
C GLY A 179 -0.03 -6.32 -40.33
N GLY A 180 1.07 -7.07 -40.23
CA GLY A 180 1.11 -8.33 -39.50
C GLY A 180 1.19 -8.11 -37.98
N MET A 181 0.74 -9.12 -37.22
CA MET A 181 0.92 -9.19 -35.78
C MET A 181 2.42 -9.37 -35.46
N THR A 182 3.00 -8.46 -34.68
CA THR A 182 4.42 -8.46 -34.31
C THR A 182 4.65 -8.84 -32.86
N TYR A 183 3.60 -8.80 -32.03
CA TYR A 183 3.64 -9.22 -30.62
C TYR A 183 2.28 -9.76 -30.16
N GLY A 184 2.29 -10.76 -29.30
CA GLY A 184 1.08 -11.33 -28.68
C GLY A 184 0.21 -12.18 -29.61
N PRO A 185 -1.06 -12.44 -29.25
CA PRO A 185 -1.73 -11.96 -28.03
C PRO A 185 -1.08 -12.54 -26.76
N VAL A 186 -0.68 -11.68 -25.82
CA VAL A 186 -0.14 -12.07 -24.51
C VAL A 186 -1.14 -11.70 -23.42
N ALA A 187 -1.61 -12.71 -22.66
CA ALA A 187 -2.48 -12.52 -21.52
C ALA A 187 -1.68 -12.33 -20.22
N THR A 188 -1.83 -11.18 -19.59
CA THR A 188 -1.26 -10.82 -18.28
C THR A 188 -2.36 -10.84 -17.24
N HIS A 189 -2.26 -11.76 -16.28
CA HIS A 189 -3.21 -11.92 -15.19
C HIS A 189 -2.74 -11.11 -13.98
N PHE A 190 -3.65 -10.46 -13.29
CA PHE A 190 -3.36 -9.83 -11.99
C PHE A 190 -4.63 -9.80 -11.13
N THR A 191 -4.44 -9.79 -9.82
CA THR A 191 -5.55 -9.76 -8.85
C THR A 191 -5.53 -8.45 -8.11
N ILE A 192 -6.67 -7.78 -8.06
CA ILE A 192 -6.89 -6.61 -7.22
C ILE A 192 -7.49 -7.13 -5.92
N VAL A 193 -6.82 -6.90 -4.80
CA VAL A 193 -7.37 -7.24 -3.48
C VAL A 193 -7.98 -6.01 -2.85
N GLY A 194 -9.17 -6.20 -2.28
CA GLY A 194 -9.89 -5.16 -1.56
C GLY A 194 -9.05 -4.66 -0.41
N ASN A 195 -8.84 -3.35 -0.44
CA ASN A 195 -8.16 -2.66 0.62
C ASN A 195 -9.22 -2.02 1.52
N ILE A 196 -10.01 -2.86 2.19
CA ILE A 196 -11.06 -2.37 3.09
C ILE A 196 -10.33 -1.72 4.26
N ALA A 197 -10.32 -0.39 4.27
CA ALA A 197 -9.83 0.39 5.38
C ALA A 197 -10.68 0.03 6.60
N THR A 198 -10.07 -0.54 7.63
CA THR A 198 -10.75 -0.86 8.88
C THR A 198 -10.06 -0.17 10.04
N ILE A 199 -10.85 0.19 11.04
CA ILE A 199 -10.39 0.76 12.30
C ILE A 199 -10.83 -0.21 13.39
N SER A 200 -9.90 -0.68 14.23
CA SER A 200 -10.23 -1.56 15.34
C SER A 200 -11.05 -0.83 16.39
N MET A 201 -11.73 -1.59 17.25
CA MET A 201 -12.29 -1.02 18.48
C MET A 201 -11.14 -0.40 19.29
N PRO A 202 -11.29 0.85 19.77
CA PRO A 202 -10.27 1.46 20.58
C PRO A 202 -10.24 0.83 21.98
N THR A 203 -9.06 0.88 22.58
CA THR A 203 -8.83 0.55 23.99
C THR A 203 -8.51 1.83 24.75
N VAL A 204 -8.91 1.88 26.01
CA VAL A 204 -8.77 3.06 26.87
C VAL A 204 -7.95 2.65 28.09
N SER A 205 -7.01 3.51 28.50
CA SER A 205 -6.11 3.25 29.62
C SER A 205 -6.82 3.04 30.96
N THR A 206 -7.94 3.73 31.20
CA THR A 206 -8.74 3.62 32.43
C THR A 206 -10.25 3.75 32.13
N PRO A 207 -11.12 2.98 32.81
CA PRO A 207 -12.57 3.05 32.59
C PRO A 207 -13.24 4.24 33.30
N THR A 208 -12.66 4.77 34.38
CA THR A 208 -13.15 5.97 35.07
C THR A 208 -12.24 7.14 34.74
N ILE A 209 -12.81 8.24 34.27
CA ILE A 209 -12.06 9.41 33.80
C ILE A 209 -12.70 10.68 34.36
N CYS A 210 -11.88 11.63 34.79
CA CYS A 210 -12.34 12.92 35.26
C CYS A 210 -12.43 13.93 34.11
N ALA A 211 -13.48 14.75 34.07
CA ALA A 211 -13.61 15.83 33.11
C ALA A 211 -12.38 16.76 33.16
N GLY A 212 -11.88 17.19 32.00
CA GLY A 212 -10.66 17.99 31.89
C GLY A 212 -9.35 17.21 32.05
N SER A 213 -9.38 15.91 32.35
CA SER A 213 -8.18 15.07 32.40
C SER A 213 -7.85 14.45 31.04
N ASN A 214 -6.63 13.93 30.93
CA ASN A 214 -6.19 13.22 29.74
C ASN A 214 -6.43 11.72 29.87
N VAL A 215 -6.67 11.06 28.74
CA VAL A 215 -6.82 9.62 28.62
C VAL A 215 -6.12 9.11 27.37
N ASP A 216 -5.35 8.04 27.51
CA ASP A 216 -4.74 7.38 26.35
C ASP A 216 -5.75 6.44 25.69
N VAL A 217 -5.97 6.66 24.40
CA VAL A 217 -6.82 5.85 23.52
C VAL A 217 -5.96 5.19 22.46
N SER A 218 -5.95 3.86 22.43
CA SER A 218 -5.13 3.10 21.48
C SER A 218 -6.01 2.36 20.48
N PHE A 219 -5.69 2.47 19.20
CA PHE A 219 -6.37 1.76 18.12
C PHE A 219 -5.39 1.32 17.03
N THR A 220 -5.81 0.36 16.22
CA THR A 220 -5.10 -0.07 15.01
C THR A 220 -5.96 0.22 13.80
N ALA A 221 -5.31 0.44 12.66
CA ALA A 221 -5.99 0.59 11.39
C ALA A 221 -5.30 -0.32 10.36
N THR A 222 -6.10 -0.98 9.53
CA THR A 222 -5.57 -1.77 8.41
C THR A 222 -6.11 -1.23 7.10
N GLY A 223 -5.38 -1.51 6.05
CA GLY A 223 -5.65 -1.03 4.71
C GLY A 223 -5.15 0.38 4.42
N THR A 224 -5.62 0.98 3.32
CA THR A 224 -5.13 2.28 2.87
C THR A 224 -6.15 3.39 3.15
N PHE A 225 -5.72 4.35 3.94
CA PHE A 225 -6.39 5.63 4.13
C PHE A 225 -5.76 6.69 3.21
N ASN A 226 -6.53 7.70 2.81
CA ASN A 226 -5.99 8.85 2.08
C ASN A 226 -4.86 9.50 2.90
N PRO A 227 -3.73 9.93 2.30
CA PRO A 227 -2.66 10.62 3.04
C PRO A 227 -3.10 11.89 3.79
N ALA A 228 -4.17 12.56 3.33
CA ALA A 228 -4.78 13.71 4.00
C ALA A 228 -5.81 13.32 5.08
N ASN A 229 -6.00 12.02 5.34
CA ASN A 229 -6.92 11.53 6.36
C ASN A 229 -6.45 11.91 7.77
N GLN A 230 -7.41 12.24 8.61
CA GLN A 230 -7.23 12.36 10.05
C GLN A 230 -8.11 11.33 10.75
N PHE A 231 -7.59 10.71 11.79
CA PHE A 231 -8.35 9.90 12.72
C PHE A 231 -8.82 10.79 13.87
N GLU A 232 -10.13 10.97 13.97
CA GLU A 232 -10.76 11.70 15.06
C GLU A 232 -11.25 10.73 16.13
N VAL A 233 -10.78 10.93 17.35
CA VAL A 233 -11.25 10.19 18.51
C VAL A 233 -12.47 10.93 19.07
N GLN A 234 -13.60 10.23 19.11
CA GLN A 234 -14.90 10.78 19.45
C GLN A 234 -15.44 10.14 20.72
N LEU A 235 -15.95 10.98 21.63
CA LEU A 235 -16.71 10.60 22.82
C LEU A 235 -18.21 10.67 22.51
N SER A 236 -18.97 9.67 22.94
CA SER A 236 -20.43 9.64 22.86
C SER A 236 -21.08 10.62 23.84
N ASP A 237 -22.41 10.65 23.86
CA ASP A 237 -23.19 11.22 24.97
C ASP A 237 -23.25 10.26 26.19
N PRO A 238 -23.85 10.68 27.33
CA PRO A 238 -23.96 9.85 28.55
C PRO A 238 -24.71 8.53 28.38
N GLU A 239 -25.52 8.40 27.32
CA GLU A 239 -26.30 7.21 26.97
C GLU A 239 -25.54 6.26 26.03
N GLY A 240 -24.34 6.65 25.56
CA GLY A 240 -23.51 5.85 24.66
C GLY A 240 -23.83 6.05 23.17
N ILE A 241 -24.57 7.11 22.83
CA ILE A 241 -25.03 7.41 21.48
C ILE A 241 -24.11 8.47 20.83
N PHE A 242 -23.92 8.34 19.51
CA PHE A 242 -22.99 9.18 18.72
C PHE A 242 -23.73 10.07 17.70
N GLU A 243 -24.91 10.59 18.04
CA GLU A 243 -25.65 11.55 17.20
C GLU A 243 -24.96 12.92 17.17
N ASN A 244 -24.44 13.37 18.32
CA ASN A 244 -23.70 14.62 18.47
C ASN A 244 -22.38 14.36 19.25
N PRO A 245 -21.44 13.59 18.68
CA PRO A 245 -20.26 13.17 19.39
C PRO A 245 -19.28 14.33 19.59
N THR A 246 -18.50 14.26 20.66
CA THR A 246 -17.47 15.27 20.94
C THR A 246 -16.09 14.75 20.55
N THR A 247 -15.37 15.47 19.69
CA THR A 247 -13.99 15.12 19.34
C THR A 247 -13.04 15.46 20.50
N ILE A 248 -12.34 14.45 21.01
CA ILE A 248 -11.44 14.54 22.17
C ILE A 248 -9.96 14.37 21.82
N GLY A 249 -9.66 14.01 20.58
CA GLY A 249 -8.30 13.87 20.06
C GLY A 249 -8.29 13.70 18.54
N VAL A 250 -7.16 14.06 17.92
CA VAL A 250 -6.95 13.96 16.47
C VAL A 250 -5.53 13.49 16.20
N THR A 251 -5.36 12.56 15.25
CA THR A 251 -4.05 12.07 14.81
C THR A 251 -4.05 11.73 13.32
N ASN A 252 -2.87 11.73 12.68
CA ASN A 252 -2.71 11.32 11.29
C ASN A 252 -2.28 9.84 11.15
N ALA A 253 -2.03 9.16 12.26
CA ALA A 253 -1.54 7.78 12.28
C ALA A 253 -2.25 6.94 13.34
N ALA A 254 -2.42 5.65 13.05
CA ALA A 254 -2.89 4.68 14.03
C ALA A 254 -1.86 4.48 15.14
N GLY A 255 -2.34 4.15 16.34
CA GLY A 255 -1.52 4.00 17.54
C GLY A 255 -2.23 4.55 18.77
N THR A 256 -1.43 4.96 19.76
CA THR A 256 -1.92 5.59 20.99
C THR A 256 -2.03 7.09 20.81
N VAL A 257 -3.21 7.64 21.13
CA VAL A 257 -3.51 9.07 21.11
C VAL A 257 -3.77 9.53 22.54
N ASN A 258 -3.08 10.59 22.96
CA ASN A 258 -3.37 11.25 24.23
C ASN A 258 -4.54 12.22 24.01
N CYS A 259 -5.73 11.81 24.45
CA CYS A 259 -6.97 12.57 24.30
C CYS A 259 -7.26 13.38 25.57
N THR A 260 -8.00 14.47 25.44
CA THR A 260 -8.45 15.28 26.59
C THR A 260 -9.97 15.25 26.68
N ILE A 261 -10.51 14.82 27.82
CA ILE A 261 -11.94 14.92 28.07
C ILE A 261 -12.29 16.39 28.31
N PRO A 262 -13.27 16.99 27.61
CA PRO A 262 -13.68 18.36 27.84
C PRO A 262 -14.05 18.61 29.30
N LEU A 263 -13.72 19.78 29.81
CA LEU A 263 -13.97 20.13 31.20
C LEU A 263 -15.48 20.19 31.51
N ASN A 264 -16.30 20.51 30.52
CA ASN A 264 -17.75 20.61 30.61
C ASN A 264 -18.49 19.30 30.30
N THR A 265 -17.79 18.17 30.19
CA THR A 265 -18.46 16.88 29.97
C THR A 265 -19.37 16.55 31.16
N PRO A 266 -20.66 16.27 30.91
CA PRO A 266 -21.60 15.86 31.95
C PRO A 266 -21.18 14.57 32.65
N GLU A 267 -21.77 14.32 33.81
CA GLU A 267 -21.64 13.03 34.47
C GLU A 267 -22.34 11.94 33.66
N GLY A 268 -21.75 10.74 33.61
CA GLY A 268 -22.38 9.58 33.00
C GLY A 268 -21.55 8.31 33.16
N GLY A 269 -22.22 7.16 33.12
CA GLY A 269 -21.62 5.84 33.27
C GLY A 269 -21.60 5.00 32.00
N ASN A 270 -22.24 5.46 30.91
CA ASN A 270 -22.40 4.68 29.67
C ASN A 270 -21.65 5.26 28.49
N TYR A 271 -20.69 6.16 28.73
CA TYR A 271 -19.91 6.77 27.66
C TYR A 271 -19.13 5.71 26.88
N LEU A 272 -19.00 5.93 25.59
CA LEU A 272 -18.21 5.12 24.67
C LEU A 272 -17.26 6.03 23.88
N ILE A 273 -16.12 5.48 23.50
CA ILE A 273 -15.19 6.14 22.58
C ILE A 273 -15.17 5.38 21.26
N ARG A 274 -15.20 6.10 20.14
CA ARG A 274 -14.94 5.53 18.81
C ARG A 274 -13.88 6.33 18.08
N VAL A 275 -13.32 5.75 17.03
CA VAL A 275 -12.39 6.44 16.13
C VAL A 275 -13.01 6.49 14.74
N VAL A 276 -13.02 7.68 14.13
CA VAL A 276 -13.57 7.90 12.79
C VAL A 276 -12.50 8.47 11.85
N SER A 277 -12.60 8.14 10.57
CA SER A 277 -11.76 8.69 9.50
C SER A 277 -12.44 9.90 8.85
N SER A 278 -11.72 11.03 8.73
CA SER A 278 -12.25 12.30 8.20
C SER A 278 -12.61 12.27 6.71
N ASN A 279 -11.95 11.41 5.91
CA ASN A 279 -12.07 11.46 4.44
C ASN A 279 -12.74 10.20 3.82
N GLN A 280 -13.09 9.20 4.63
CA GLN A 280 -13.89 8.04 4.18
C GLN A 280 -15.18 7.85 4.98
N VAL A 281 -15.50 8.75 5.92
CA VAL A 281 -16.63 8.63 6.88
C VAL A 281 -16.80 7.17 7.35
N TYR A 282 -15.67 6.52 7.62
CA TYR A 282 -15.68 5.19 8.22
C TYR A 282 -15.56 5.37 9.72
N ALA A 283 -16.63 5.02 10.44
CA ALA A 283 -16.60 4.93 11.88
C ALA A 283 -16.21 3.51 12.28
N GLY A 284 -15.12 3.38 13.03
CA GLY A 284 -14.82 2.13 13.72
C GLY A 284 -15.89 1.79 14.76
N ASN A 285 -15.93 0.54 15.18
CA ASN A 285 -16.75 0.13 16.32
C ASN A 285 -16.26 0.85 17.59
N PRO A 286 -17.16 1.26 18.51
CA PRO A 286 -16.77 1.90 19.76
C PRO A 286 -16.04 0.94 20.71
N THR A 287 -15.57 1.47 21.84
CA THR A 287 -15.01 0.68 22.95
C THR A 287 -15.94 -0.48 23.34
N MET A 288 -15.34 -1.62 23.70
CA MET A 288 -16.07 -2.81 24.16
C MET A 288 -16.74 -2.64 25.52
N SER A 289 -16.29 -1.66 26.31
CA SER A 289 -16.79 -1.40 27.66
C SER A 289 -17.12 0.07 27.82
N GLN A 290 -18.09 0.31 28.69
CA GLN A 290 -18.55 1.64 29.04
C GLN A 290 -17.52 2.36 29.91
N LEU A 291 -17.53 3.68 29.81
CA LEU A 291 -16.68 4.59 30.54
C LEU A 291 -17.53 5.41 31.51
N LYS A 292 -16.99 5.61 32.71
CA LYS A 292 -17.55 6.53 33.71
C LYS A 292 -16.82 7.86 33.63
N ILE A 293 -17.55 8.95 33.39
CA ILE A 293 -17.02 10.30 33.45
C ILE A 293 -17.47 10.98 34.75
N ASN A 294 -16.49 11.39 35.56
CA ASN A 294 -16.71 12.23 36.74
C ASN A 294 -16.71 13.71 36.32
N PRO A 295 -17.76 14.49 36.63
CA PRO A 295 -17.93 15.85 36.11
C PRO A 295 -17.01 16.86 36.82
N GLN A 296 -16.94 18.07 36.27
CA GLN A 296 -16.23 19.17 36.94
C GLN A 296 -16.91 19.60 38.25
N HIS A 297 -18.24 19.69 38.22
CA HIS A 297 -19.09 20.11 39.34
C HIS A 297 -20.26 19.14 39.50
N ALA A 298 -20.73 18.96 40.73
CA ALA A 298 -21.99 18.26 41.00
C ALA A 298 -22.92 19.14 41.84
N TYR A 299 -24.20 19.07 41.51
CA TYR A 299 -25.31 19.66 42.26
C TYR A 299 -26.21 18.51 42.66
N LEU A 300 -26.31 18.27 43.96
CA LEU A 300 -27.06 17.14 44.53
C LEU A 300 -28.28 17.70 45.23
N GLU A 301 -29.46 17.50 44.65
CA GLU A 301 -30.72 18.03 45.18
C GLU A 301 -31.72 16.91 45.47
N SER A 302 -32.51 17.09 46.52
CA SER A 302 -33.64 16.19 46.81
C SER A 302 -34.82 16.50 45.87
N PRO A 303 -35.58 15.46 45.45
CA PRO A 303 -35.40 14.04 45.79
C PRO A 303 -34.44 13.28 44.85
N ASP A 304 -34.02 13.89 43.74
CA ASP A 304 -33.37 13.21 42.61
C ASP A 304 -32.01 12.60 42.97
N ASN A 305 -31.32 13.16 43.96
CA ASN A 305 -29.99 12.72 44.39
C ASN A 305 -29.97 12.21 45.83
N ASP A 306 -31.12 11.81 46.38
CA ASP A 306 -31.18 11.22 47.72
C ASP A 306 -30.62 9.80 47.71
N TYR A 307 -29.68 9.53 48.63
CA TYR A 307 -29.16 8.19 48.83
C TYR A 307 -30.07 7.43 49.77
N VAL A 308 -30.71 6.38 49.26
CA VAL A 308 -31.63 5.54 50.05
C VAL A 308 -30.87 4.52 50.91
N THR A 309 -31.62 3.69 51.63
CA THR A 309 -31.06 2.75 52.62
C THR A 309 -30.11 1.75 51.95
N GLY A 310 -28.86 1.69 52.44
CA GLY A 310 -27.85 0.72 52.02
C GLY A 310 -26.96 1.14 50.84
N ASN A 311 -27.16 2.32 50.24
CA ASN A 311 -26.28 2.83 49.19
C ASN A 311 -24.83 2.96 49.70
N THR A 312 -23.86 2.48 48.93
CA THR A 312 -22.43 2.74 49.17
C THR A 312 -21.82 3.34 47.92
N GLU A 313 -21.39 4.60 47.99
CA GLU A 313 -20.91 5.34 46.82
C GLU A 313 -19.82 6.35 47.20
N ILE A 314 -18.85 6.52 46.29
CA ILE A 314 -17.93 7.66 46.30
C ILE A 314 -18.31 8.57 45.13
N LYS A 315 -18.91 9.72 45.44
CA LYS A 315 -19.19 10.78 44.47
C LYS A 315 -17.93 11.61 44.27
N GLN A 316 -17.29 11.45 43.12
CA GLN A 316 -16.05 12.16 42.77
C GLN A 316 -16.33 13.28 41.78
N VAL A 317 -15.75 14.47 42.01
CA VAL A 317 -15.78 15.60 41.08
C VAL A 317 -14.44 16.34 41.04
N VAL A 318 -14.18 17.04 39.94
CA VAL A 318 -12.92 17.78 39.76
C VAL A 318 -12.82 19.00 40.69
N SER A 319 -13.92 19.73 40.87
CA SER A 319 -13.91 21.01 41.58
C SER A 319 -14.81 21.02 42.82
N THR A 320 -16.13 21.09 42.63
CA THR A 320 -17.05 21.43 43.73
C THR A 320 -18.28 20.56 43.73
N ILE A 321 -18.69 20.09 44.91
CA ILE A 321 -19.99 19.48 45.16
C ILE A 321 -20.83 20.49 45.94
N ASN A 322 -22.02 20.84 45.43
CA ASN A 322 -23.06 21.54 46.19
C ASN A 322 -24.16 20.53 46.52
N ALA A 323 -24.47 20.34 47.80
CA ALA A 323 -25.37 19.29 48.24
C ALA A 323 -26.48 19.85 49.13
N ALA A 324 -27.72 19.59 48.73
CA ALA A 324 -28.96 19.81 49.47
C ALA A 324 -29.78 18.51 49.60
N ASN A 325 -29.14 17.34 49.38
CA ASN A 325 -29.78 16.03 49.31
C ASN A 325 -29.77 15.26 50.65
N LYS A 326 -30.47 14.13 50.69
CA LYS A 326 -30.60 13.26 51.87
C LYS A 326 -29.65 12.06 51.79
N VAL A 327 -29.01 11.72 52.91
CA VAL A 327 -28.29 10.46 53.11
C VAL A 327 -29.09 9.58 54.06
N GLY A 328 -29.67 8.50 53.55
CA GLY A 328 -30.57 7.61 54.28
C GLY A 328 -29.89 6.69 55.30
N ASN A 329 -30.71 5.97 56.07
CA ASN A 329 -30.26 5.00 57.06
C ASN A 329 -29.34 3.92 56.44
N THR A 330 -28.24 3.55 57.08
CA THR A 330 -27.23 2.58 56.60
C THR A 330 -26.52 2.91 55.29
N ALA A 331 -26.80 4.06 54.66
CA ALA A 331 -26.03 4.52 53.50
C ALA A 331 -24.60 4.89 53.93
N ASN A 332 -23.60 4.60 53.10
CA ASN A 332 -22.20 4.94 53.32
C ASN A 332 -21.67 5.75 52.13
N ILE A 333 -21.74 7.07 52.25
CA ILE A 333 -21.53 8.00 51.14
C ILE A 333 -20.30 8.85 51.40
N THR A 334 -19.39 8.88 50.42
CA THR A 334 -18.24 9.78 50.42
C THR A 334 -18.37 10.81 49.31
N TYR A 335 -18.34 12.09 49.67
CA TYR A 335 -18.20 13.21 48.74
C TYR A 335 -16.72 13.57 48.64
N GLN A 336 -16.16 13.39 47.45
CA GLN A 336 -14.77 13.69 47.13
C GLN A 336 -14.72 14.78 46.07
N ALA A 337 -14.24 15.95 46.46
CA ALA A 337 -14.15 17.10 45.57
C ALA A 337 -12.74 17.69 45.58
N GLY A 338 -12.24 18.11 44.42
CA GLY A 338 -10.89 18.69 44.35
C GLY A 338 -10.72 20.04 45.03
N LYS A 339 -11.81 20.80 45.26
CA LYS A 339 -11.75 22.13 45.89
C LYS A 339 -12.65 22.29 47.10
N ALA A 340 -13.94 21.97 46.98
CA ALA A 340 -14.90 22.21 48.05
C ALA A 340 -16.10 21.25 48.02
N VAL A 341 -16.58 20.88 49.21
CA VAL A 341 -17.88 20.26 49.42
C VAL A 341 -18.73 21.26 50.21
N VAL A 342 -19.78 21.78 49.58
CA VAL A 342 -20.67 22.79 50.14
C VAL A 342 -22.00 22.13 50.48
N LEU A 343 -22.30 22.04 51.77
CA LEU A 343 -23.59 21.56 52.26
C LEU A 343 -24.53 22.77 52.41
N THR A 344 -25.53 22.85 51.54
CA THR A 344 -26.52 23.93 51.55
C THR A 344 -27.74 23.54 52.39
N PRO A 345 -28.56 24.52 52.83
CA PRO A 345 -29.82 24.21 53.52
C PRO A 345 -30.64 23.18 52.75
N GLY A 346 -31.07 22.12 53.44
CA GLY A 346 -31.74 20.96 52.82
C GLY A 346 -30.93 19.66 52.94
N PHE A 347 -29.60 19.75 53.08
CA PHE A 347 -28.79 18.55 53.32
C PHE A 347 -29.10 17.92 54.69
N GLU A 348 -29.41 16.63 54.69
CA GLU A 348 -29.68 15.87 55.92
C GLU A 348 -29.07 14.45 55.85
N THR A 349 -28.65 13.95 57.00
CA THR A 349 -28.19 12.57 57.18
C THR A 349 -29.09 11.88 58.22
N GLN A 350 -29.72 10.77 57.86
CA GLN A 350 -30.56 10.01 58.78
C GLN A 350 -29.73 9.19 59.77
N ALA A 351 -30.33 8.87 60.92
CA ALA A 351 -29.70 8.02 61.93
C ALA A 351 -29.29 6.67 61.32
N GLY A 352 -28.02 6.30 61.51
CA GLY A 352 -27.42 5.10 60.94
C GLY A 352 -26.76 5.28 59.56
N GLY A 353 -26.93 6.43 58.90
CA GLY A 353 -26.16 6.79 57.71
C GLY A 353 -24.74 7.26 58.07
N VAL A 354 -23.77 6.92 57.23
CA VAL A 354 -22.38 7.37 57.29
C VAL A 354 -22.14 8.33 56.13
N PHE A 355 -21.71 9.54 56.48
CA PHE A 355 -21.33 10.57 55.52
C PHE A 355 -19.88 11.00 55.75
N LYS A 356 -19.10 11.04 54.68
CA LYS A 356 -17.74 11.57 54.67
C LYS A 356 -17.60 12.63 53.58
N ALA A 357 -17.08 13.80 53.93
CA ALA A 357 -16.60 14.78 52.96
C ALA A 357 -15.07 14.79 52.96
N GLN A 358 -14.46 14.77 51.79
CA GLN A 358 -13.01 14.87 51.65
C GLN A 358 -12.60 15.74 50.46
N ILE A 359 -11.48 16.45 50.64
CA ILE A 359 -10.86 17.24 49.59
C ILE A 359 -9.69 16.44 49.03
N GLU A 360 -9.87 15.92 47.83
CA GLU A 360 -8.90 15.08 47.14
C GLU A 360 -9.10 15.23 45.63
N ALA A 361 -8.02 15.11 44.87
CA ALA A 361 -8.08 15.19 43.41
C ALA A 361 -9.00 14.09 42.85
N CYS A 362 -9.65 14.39 41.73
CA CYS A 362 -10.38 13.37 40.97
C CYS A 362 -9.35 12.44 40.31
N SER A 363 -9.52 11.13 40.50
CA SER A 363 -8.57 10.11 40.04
C SER A 363 -9.14 9.28 38.89
N ASN A 364 -8.34 9.04 37.86
CA ASN A 364 -8.67 8.11 36.78
C ASN A 364 -8.33 6.68 37.22
N ASN A 365 -9.31 5.78 37.30
CA ASN A 365 -9.18 4.42 37.85
C ASN A 365 -9.93 3.36 37.05
#